data_AF-A0A7Y3K3N2-F1
#
_entry.id   AF-A0A7Y3K3N2-F1
#
_cell.length_a   1.000
_cell.length_b   1.000
_cell.length_c   1.000
_cell.angle_alpha   90.00
_cell.angle_beta   90.00
_cell.angle_gamma   90.00
#
_symmetry.space_group_name_H-M   'P 1'
#
loop_
_entity.id
_entity.type
_entity.pdbx_description
1 polymer ?
#
loop_
_entity_poly.entity_id
_entity_poly.type
_entity_poly.pdbx_seq_one_letter_code
_entity_poly.pdbx_strand_id
1 'polypeptide(L)'
;MGLIAIKNLKHPRQLKERLRVEKELLLTSDGRPVAALVHVSADDDPEAMIQSIRDARSRLALSRVRAAVHQAGTNRLTPAEINREIAAVRKARRR
;
A
#
# COMPACT_ATOMS: atom_id res chain seq x y z
N MET A 1 -7.11 9.91 13.18
CA MET A 1 -7.19 9.81 11.71
C MET A 1 -8.59 10.27 11.29
N GLY A 2 -8.69 11.47 10.72
CA GLY A 2 -9.98 12.06 10.36
C GLY A 2 -10.54 11.51 9.05
N LEU A 3 -11.86 11.61 8.89
CA LEU A 3 -12.56 11.29 7.66
C LEU A 3 -12.97 12.56 6.93
N ILE A 4 -12.96 12.50 5.60
CA ILE A 4 -13.54 13.52 4.74
C ILE A 4 -14.28 12.89 3.57
N ALA A 5 -15.49 13.35 3.31
CA ALA A 5 -16.27 12.89 2.16
C ALA A 5 -15.77 13.53 0.86
N ILE A 6 -15.84 12.80 -0.26
CA ILE A 6 -15.41 13.29 -1.58
C ILE A 6 -16.10 14.59 -2.00
N LYS A 7 -17.35 14.79 -1.59
CA LYS A 7 -18.10 16.04 -1.81
C LYS A 7 -17.45 17.28 -1.19
N ASN A 8 -16.66 17.12 -0.12
CA ASN A 8 -15.99 18.21 0.58
C ASN A 8 -14.73 18.70 -0.15
N LEU A 9 -14.27 18.03 -1.20
CA LEU A 9 -13.20 18.54 -2.08
C LEU A 9 -13.59 19.86 -2.75
N LYS A 10 -14.90 20.17 -2.83
CA LYS A 10 -15.44 21.46 -3.28
C LYS A 10 -15.11 22.63 -2.34
N HIS A 11 -14.60 22.37 -1.13
CA HIS A 11 -14.24 23.38 -0.13
C HIS A 11 -12.73 23.38 0.17
N PRO A 12 -11.87 23.79 -0.78
CA PRO A 12 -10.42 23.61 -0.69
C PRO A 12 -9.77 24.39 0.47
N ARG A 13 -10.34 25.54 0.89
CA ARG A 13 -9.81 26.31 2.03
C ARG A 13 -9.93 25.51 3.34
N GLN A 14 -11.14 25.04 3.65
CA GLN A 14 -11.40 24.23 4.83
C GLN A 14 -10.60 22.93 4.80
N LEU A 15 -10.47 22.29 3.62
CA LEU A 15 -9.65 21.10 3.46
C LEU A 15 -8.17 21.37 3.79
N LYS A 16 -7.59 22.46 3.28
CA LYS A 16 -6.19 22.84 3.57
C LYS A 16 -5.97 23.12 5.05
N GLU A 17 -6.88 23.84 5.70
CA GLU A 17 -6.80 24.13 7.13
C GLU A 17 -6.87 22.85 7.97
N ARG A 18 -7.81 21.96 7.64
CA ARG A 18 -7.92 20.66 8.29
C ARG A 18 -6.70 19.79 8.09
N LEU A 19 -6.18 19.66 6.85
CA LEU A 19 -4.96 18.89 6.59
C LEU A 19 -3.74 19.45 7.33
N ARG A 20 -3.62 20.78 7.45
CA ARG A 20 -2.51 21.40 8.19
C ARG A 20 -2.50 21.00 9.67
N VAL A 21 -3.68 20.85 10.26
CA VAL A 21 -3.88 20.46 11.68
C VAL A 21 -3.82 18.94 11.85
N GLU A 22 -4.62 18.20 11.08
CA GLU A 22 -4.81 16.74 11.22
C GLU A 22 -3.68 15.92 10.58
N LYS A 23 -2.85 16.52 9.73
CA LYS A 23 -1.75 15.93 8.95
C LYS A 23 -2.16 14.87 7.92
N GLU A 24 -3.12 14.02 8.25
CA GLU A 24 -3.71 13.05 7.34
C GLU A 24 -5.24 12.97 7.45
N LEU A 25 -5.88 12.73 6.31
CA LEU A 25 -7.33 12.49 6.20
C LEU A 25 -7.61 11.30 5.29
N LEU A 26 -8.57 10.45 5.65
CA LEU A 26 -9.12 9.46 4.73
C LEU A 26 -10.25 10.08 3.90
N LEU A 27 -10.06 10.07 2.58
CA LEU A 27 -11.10 10.42 1.62
C LEU A 27 -12.08 9.25 1.49
N THR A 28 -13.36 9.54 1.62
CA THR A 28 -14.44 8.55 1.55
C THR A 28 -15.40 8.87 0.40
N SER A 29 -15.83 7.83 -0.31
CA SER A 29 -16.96 7.85 -1.25
C SER A 29 -17.99 6.84 -0.77
N ASP A 30 -19.24 7.25 -0.61
CA ASP A 30 -20.34 6.37 -0.15
C ASP A 30 -19.99 5.58 1.12
N GLY A 31 -19.34 6.25 2.08
CA GLY A 31 -18.92 5.67 3.36
C GLY A 31 -17.68 4.77 3.28
N ARG A 32 -17.11 4.55 2.09
CA ARG A 32 -15.93 3.69 1.89
C ARG A 32 -14.67 4.52 1.68
N PRO A 33 -13.55 4.22 2.36
CA PRO A 33 -12.27 4.85 2.08
C PRO A 33 -11.82 4.57 0.64
N VAL A 34 -11.51 5.63 -0.10
CA VAL A 34 -11.04 5.56 -1.50
C VAL A 34 -9.64 6.14 -1.67
N ALA A 35 -9.21 7.06 -0.80
CA ALA A 35 -7.86 7.61 -0.80
C ALA A 35 -7.42 8.08 0.59
N ALA A 36 -6.12 8.31 0.75
CA ALA A 36 -5.54 9.05 1.87
C ALA A 36 -4.96 10.36 1.36
N LEU A 37 -5.31 11.46 2.02
CA LEU A 37 -4.74 12.78 1.79
C LEU A 37 -3.71 13.02 2.89
N VAL A 38 -2.49 13.36 2.48
CA VAL A 38 -1.39 13.66 3.40
C VAL A 38 -1.00 15.11 3.18
N HIS A 39 -0.88 15.86 4.28
CA HIS A 39 -0.37 17.22 4.24
C HIS A 39 1.11 17.21 3.89
N VAL A 40 1.47 18.01 2.89
CA VAL A 40 2.85 18.29 2.52
C VAL A 40 3.12 19.74 2.89
N SER A 41 4.06 19.94 3.81
CA SER A 41 4.49 21.25 4.30
C SER A 41 5.50 21.87 3.32
N ALA A 42 5.83 23.15 3.50
CA ALA A 42 6.81 23.82 2.65
C ALA A 42 8.24 23.25 2.80
N ASP A 43 8.55 22.73 3.99
CA ASP A 43 9.86 22.13 4.30
C ASP A 43 9.95 20.64 3.92
N ASP A 44 8.83 20.04 3.52
CA ASP A 44 8.78 18.64 3.13
C ASP A 44 9.22 18.48 1.66
N ASP A 45 10.00 17.44 1.36
CA ASP A 45 10.22 17.00 -0.02
C ASP A 45 9.05 16.11 -0.47
N PRO A 46 8.20 16.58 -1.42
CA PRO A 46 7.05 15.81 -1.88
C PRO A 46 7.45 14.50 -2.56
N GLU A 47 8.60 14.45 -3.24
CA GLU A 47 9.06 13.26 -3.95
C GLU A 47 9.52 12.18 -2.97
N ALA A 48 10.30 12.56 -1.97
CA ALA A 48 10.70 11.66 -0.88
C ALA A 48 9.48 11.11 -0.12
N MET A 49 8.45 11.93 0.09
CA MET A 49 7.22 11.50 0.75
C MET A 49 6.45 10.48 -0.10
N ILE A 50 6.31 10.73 -1.41
CA ILE A 50 5.70 9.77 -2.34
C ILE A 50 6.50 8.46 -2.38
N GLN A 51 7.84 8.55 -2.40
CA GLN A 51 8.69 7.37 -2.39
C GLN A 51 8.50 6.55 -1.09
N SER A 52 8.41 7.23 0.06
CA SER A 52 8.12 6.58 1.35
C SER A 52 6.77 5.84 1.33
N ILE A 53 5.74 6.42 0.71
CA ILE A 53 4.43 5.77 0.55
C ILE A 53 4.54 4.53 -0.36
N ARG A 54 5.32 4.59 -1.44
CA ARG A 54 5.56 3.43 -2.33
C ARG A 54 6.30 2.30 -1.60
N ASP A 55 7.30 2.64 -0.80
CA ASP A 55 8.06 1.66 -0.02
C ASP A 55 7.16 0.99 1.02
N ALA A 56 6.32 1.77 1.72
CA ALA A 56 5.35 1.24 2.68
C ALA A 56 4.35 0.29 2.00
N ARG A 57 3.81 0.65 0.83
CA ARG A 57 2.92 -0.23 0.04
C ARG A 57 3.61 -1.53 -0.35
N SER A 58 4.87 -1.46 -0.78
CA SER A 58 5.66 -2.63 -1.17
C SER A 58 5.89 -3.57 0.01
N ARG A 59 6.22 -3.01 1.19
CA ARG A 59 6.36 -3.78 2.44
C ARG A 59 5.06 -4.45 2.86
N LEU A 60 3.92 -3.76 2.75
CA LEU A 60 2.61 -4.34 3.03
C LEU A 60 2.26 -5.48 2.08
N ALA A 61 2.55 -5.33 0.79
CA ALA A 61 2.34 -6.40 -0.20
C ALA A 61 3.19 -7.64 0.15
N LEU A 62 4.48 -7.44 0.43
CA LEU A 62 5.37 -8.53 0.83
C LEU A 62 4.93 -9.20 2.13
N SER A 63 4.45 -8.42 3.11
CA SER A 63 3.90 -8.94 4.36
C SER A 63 2.71 -9.88 4.12
N ARG A 64 1.79 -9.51 3.22
CA ARG A 64 0.65 -10.37 2.84
C ARG A 64 1.10 -11.66 2.18
N VAL A 65 2.07 -11.59 1.27
CA VAL A 65 2.65 -12.79 0.62
C VAL A 65 3.27 -13.71 1.67
N ARG A 66 4.07 -13.16 2.59
CA ARG A 66 4.67 -13.95 3.68
C ARG A 66 3.62 -14.57 4.59
N ALA A 67 2.58 -13.82 4.96
CA ALA A 67 1.48 -14.35 5.78
C ALA A 67 0.78 -15.52 5.08
N ALA A 68 0.49 -15.40 3.78
CA ALA A 68 -0.10 -16.49 3.00
C ALA A 68 0.82 -17.72 2.92
N VAL A 69 2.12 -17.51 2.73
CA VAL A 69 3.14 -18.58 2.71
C VAL A 69 3.25 -19.29 4.06
N HIS A 70 3.15 -18.55 5.17
CA HIS A 70 3.06 -19.14 6.51
C HIS A 70 1.79 -19.95 6.71
N GLN A 71 0.63 -19.43 6.30
CA GLN A 71 -0.65 -20.14 6.39
C GLN A 71 -0.67 -21.41 5.55
N ALA A 72 -0.06 -21.38 4.36
CA ALA A 72 0.06 -22.53 3.47
C ALA A 72 1.17 -23.52 3.88
N GLY A 73 1.98 -23.21 4.91
CA GLY A 73 3.11 -24.04 5.35
C GLY A 73 4.27 -24.13 4.35
N THR A 74 4.19 -23.43 3.21
CA THR A 74 5.20 -23.42 2.15
C THR A 74 6.45 -22.64 2.53
N ASN A 75 6.42 -21.92 3.66
CA ASN A 75 7.58 -21.28 4.27
C ASN A 75 8.67 -22.29 4.71
N ARG A 76 8.36 -23.58 4.72
CA ARG A 76 9.27 -24.68 5.12
C ARG A 76 9.88 -25.42 3.93
N LEU A 77 9.57 -25.02 2.70
CA LEU A 77 10.13 -25.66 1.51
C LEU A 77 11.65 -25.57 1.53
N THR A 78 12.29 -26.72 1.35
CA THR A 78 13.73 -26.82 1.21
C THR A 78 14.17 -26.29 -0.16
N PRO A 79 15.44 -25.87 -0.31
CA PRO A 79 15.98 -25.49 -1.62
C PRO A 79 15.81 -26.56 -2.70
N ALA A 80 15.87 -27.85 -2.32
CA ALA A 80 15.69 -28.96 -3.25
C ALA A 80 14.25 -29.04 -3.79
N GLU A 81 13.24 -28.85 -2.93
CA GLU A 81 11.84 -28.83 -3.32
C GLU A 81 11.52 -27.62 -4.21
N ILE A 82 12.07 -26.45 -3.88
CA ILE A 82 11.95 -25.24 -4.70
C ILE A 82 12.52 -25.47 -6.10
N ASN A 83 13.73 -26.02 -6.20
CA ASN A 83 14.37 -26.30 -7.49
C ASN A 83 13.60 -27.32 -8.32
N ARG A 84 13.02 -28.34 -7.69
CA ARG A 84 12.16 -29.34 -8.35
C ARG A 84 10.94 -28.67 -8.97
N GLU A 85 10.26 -27.78 -8.24
CA GLU A 85 9.09 -27.05 -8.73
C GLU A 85 9.46 -26.12 -9.91
N ILE A 86 10.56 -25.37 -9.80
CA ILE A 86 11.06 -24.51 -10.88
C ILE A 86 11.35 -25.33 -12.15
N ALA A 87 11.99 -26.48 -12.02
CA ALA A 87 12.30 -27.35 -13.15
C ALA A 87 11.02 -27.90 -13.81
N ALA A 88 10.02 -28.30 -13.01
CA ALA A 88 8.73 -28.77 -13.50
C ALA A 88 7.99 -27.70 -14.31
N VAL A 89 7.86 -26.48 -13.78
CA VAL A 89 7.21 -25.35 -14.46
C VAL A 89 7.93 -24.96 -15.75
N ARG A 90 9.28 -24.91 -15.74
CA ARG A 90 10.08 -24.60 -16.94
C ARG A 90 9.94 -25.67 -18.01
N LYS A 91 9.86 -26.94 -17.64
CA LYS A 91 9.64 -28.06 -18.59
C LYS A 91 8.26 -27.97 -19.21
N ALA A 92 7.23 -27.66 -18.43
CA ALA A 92 5.87 -27.49 -18.91
C ALA A 92 5.74 -26.36 -19.94
N ARG A 93 6.45 -25.24 -19.73
CA ARG A 93 6.43 -24.08 -20.65
C ARG A 93 7.14 -24.31 -21.99
N ARG A 94 8.01 -25.33 -22.09
CA ARG A 94 8.73 -25.69 -23.32
C ARG A 94 7.94 -26.67 -24.21
N ARG A 95 6.86 -27.24 -23.71
CA ARG A 95 5.91 -28.05 -24.48
C ARG A 95 4.80 -27.15 -25.01
#